data_AF-A0AA51DHD1-F1
#
_entry.id   AF-A0AA51DHD1-F1
#
_cell.length_a   1.000
_cell.length_b   1.000
_cell.length_c   1.000
_cell.angle_alpha   90.00
_cell.angle_beta   90.00
_cell.angle_gamma   90.00
#
_symmetry.space_group_name_H-M   'P 1'
#
loop_
_entity.id
_entity.type
_entity.pdbx_description
1 polymer ?
#
loop_
_entity_poly.entity_id
_entity_poly.type
_entity_poly.pdbx_seq_one_letter_code
_entity_poly.pdbx_strand_id
1 'polypeptide(L)'
;MRIWYNYHDKNIINKIDKSLSIKEQAIQAHFLRNKYRTQARKLMRDRKLAKHLDINNYNLPFEYYENKYLKQGYRNNSLYEKILDASTRSNKTVNKIFGIL
;
A
#
# COMPACT_ATOMS: atom_id res chain seq x y z
N MET A 1 8.26 -13.46 -4.68
CA MET A 1 7.09 -12.55 -4.69
C MET A 1 7.07 -11.63 -3.48
N ARG A 2 6.99 -12.14 -2.25
CA ARG A 2 6.82 -11.28 -1.06
C ARG A 2 8.00 -10.33 -0.79
N ILE A 3 9.24 -10.81 -0.99
CA ILE A 3 10.44 -9.96 -0.90
C ILE A 3 10.41 -8.85 -1.95
N TRP A 4 10.06 -9.18 -3.20
CA TRP A 4 9.90 -8.20 -4.29
C TRP A 4 8.86 -7.13 -3.94
N TYR A 5 7.71 -7.55 -3.43
CA TYR A 5 6.64 -6.64 -3.01
C TYR A 5 7.10 -5.72 -1.87
N ASN A 6 7.76 -6.26 -0.85
CA ASN A 6 8.29 -5.48 0.27
C ASN A 6 9.35 -4.45 -0.16
N TYR A 7 10.24 -4.84 -1.08
CA TYR A 7 11.25 -3.95 -1.63
C TYR A 7 10.60 -2.76 -2.36
N HIS A 8 9.54 -3.02 -3.13
CA HIS A 8 8.82 -1.98 -3.86
C HIS A 8 8.03 -1.07 -2.90
N ASP A 9 7.28 -1.63 -1.95
CA ASP A 9 6.54 -0.85 -0.93
C ASP A 9 7.48 0.13 -0.20
N LYS A 10 8.64 -0.35 0.30
CA LYS A 10 9.63 0.48 0.99
C LYS A 10 10.23 1.58 0.09
N ASN A 11 10.32 1.35 -1.21
CA ASN A 11 10.89 2.29 -2.17
C ASN A 11 9.88 3.27 -2.77
N ILE A 12 8.57 3.17 -2.46
CA ILE A 12 7.55 4.10 -2.94
C ILE A 12 7.94 5.55 -2.62
N ILE A 13 8.49 5.80 -1.42
CA ILE A 13 8.89 7.14 -0.99
C ILE A 13 9.96 7.78 -1.90
N ASN A 14 10.73 6.97 -2.63
CA ASN A 14 11.76 7.42 -3.57
C ASN A 14 11.21 7.55 -5.01
N LYS A 15 9.93 7.27 -5.23
CA LYS A 15 9.26 7.28 -6.55
C LYS A 15 8.17 8.33 -6.66
N ILE A 16 7.78 8.98 -5.58
CA ILE A 16 6.80 10.06 -5.57
C ILE A 16 7.49 11.43 -5.71
N ASP A 17 6.76 12.40 -6.23
CA ASP A 17 7.18 13.80 -6.25
C ASP A 17 6.94 14.46 -4.88
N LYS A 18 8.03 14.73 -4.15
CA LYS A 18 7.99 15.33 -2.81
C LYS A 18 7.80 16.85 -2.80
N SER A 19 7.83 17.50 -3.97
CA SER A 19 7.60 18.95 -4.08
C SER A 19 6.11 19.31 -4.03
N LEU A 20 5.23 18.33 -4.30
CA LEU A 20 3.78 18.50 -4.29
C LEU A 20 3.19 18.53 -2.88
N SER A 21 1.90 18.85 -2.79
CA SER A 21 1.17 18.79 -1.51
C SER A 21 1.18 17.38 -0.91
N ILE A 22 1.01 17.28 0.40
CA ILE A 22 0.96 15.98 1.09
C ILE A 22 -0.17 15.08 0.59
N LYS A 23 -1.29 15.67 0.14
CA LYS A 23 -2.41 14.94 -0.46
C LYS A 23 -1.99 14.30 -1.79
N GLU A 24 -1.34 15.06 -2.67
CA GLU A 24 -0.86 14.56 -3.95
C GLU A 24 0.21 13.49 -3.77
N GLN A 25 1.13 13.68 -2.82
CA GLN A 25 2.11 12.67 -2.42
C GLN A 25 1.44 11.37 -1.95
N ALA A 26 0.40 11.47 -1.11
CA ALA A 26 -0.35 10.31 -0.63
C ALA A 26 -1.10 9.59 -1.76
N ILE A 27 -1.68 10.32 -2.72
CA ILE A 27 -2.35 9.77 -3.90
C ILE A 27 -1.34 8.97 -4.75
N GLN A 28 -0.17 9.54 -5.04
CA GLN A 28 0.88 8.85 -5.79
C GLN A 28 1.35 7.58 -5.07
N ALA A 29 1.60 7.67 -3.77
CA ALA A 29 2.05 6.53 -2.97
C ALA A 29 0.99 5.41 -2.93
N HIS A 30 -0.28 5.77 -2.75
CA HIS A 30 -1.40 4.84 -2.76
C HIS A 30 -1.53 4.12 -4.11
N PHE A 31 -1.46 4.87 -5.21
CA PHE A 31 -1.49 4.31 -6.56
C PHE A 31 -0.34 3.32 -6.79
N LEU A 32 0.89 3.70 -6.45
CA LEU A 32 2.06 2.84 -6.61
C LEU A 32 1.93 1.55 -5.79
N ARG A 33 1.46 1.64 -4.54
CA ARG A 33 1.22 0.46 -3.72
C ARG A 33 0.23 -0.51 -4.37
N ASN A 34 -0.90 0.01 -4.86
CA ASN A 34 -1.93 -0.81 -5.50
C ASN A 34 -1.41 -1.47 -6.79
N LYS A 35 -0.60 -0.73 -7.56
CA LYS A 35 0.10 -1.25 -8.74
C LYS A 35 1.05 -2.40 -8.36
N TYR A 36 1.93 -2.20 -7.38
CA TYR A 36 2.89 -3.21 -6.96
C TYR A 36 2.22 -4.44 -6.35
N ARG A 37 1.13 -4.26 -5.58
CA ARG A 37 0.36 -5.39 -5.05
C ARG A 37 -0.25 -6.24 -6.16
N THR A 38 -0.84 -5.60 -7.16
CA THR A 38 -1.40 -6.28 -8.34
C THR A 38 -0.30 -7.02 -9.12
N GLN A 39 0.85 -6.37 -9.35
CA GLN A 39 2.00 -7.00 -10.02
C GLN A 39 2.54 -8.20 -9.23
N ALA A 40 2.68 -8.06 -7.92
CA ALA A 40 3.13 -9.14 -7.05
C ALA A 40 2.22 -10.36 -7.15
N ARG A 41 0.90 -10.17 -7.18
CA ARG A 41 -0.09 -11.26 -7.34
C ARG A 41 -0.05 -11.93 -8.71
N LYS A 42 0.22 -11.17 -9.77
CA LYS A 42 0.48 -11.72 -11.11
C LYS A 42 1.73 -12.62 -11.13
N LEU A 43 2.74 -12.28 -10.33
CA LEU A 43 3.99 -13.05 -10.20
C LEU A 43 3.90 -14.24 -9.22
N MET A 44 2.76 -14.46 -8.56
CA MET A 44 2.60 -15.61 -7.67
C MET A 44 2.52 -16.91 -8.47
N ARG A 45 3.36 -17.90 -8.10
CA ARG A 45 3.27 -19.28 -8.62
C ARG A 45 1.97 -19.96 -8.18
N ASP A 46 1.58 -19.78 -6.92
CA ASP A 46 0.28 -20.26 -6.44
C ASP A 46 -0.85 -19.37 -6.97
N ARG A 47 -1.48 -19.82 -8.06
CA ARG A 47 -2.58 -19.12 -8.72
C ARG A 47 -3.89 -19.18 -7.94
N LYS A 48 -4.13 -20.23 -7.15
CA LYS A 48 -5.35 -20.35 -6.32
C LYS A 48 -5.32 -19.30 -5.22
N LEU A 49 -4.20 -19.19 -4.52
CA LEU A 49 -4.00 -18.16 -3.51
C LEU A 49 -4.04 -16.74 -4.12
N ALA A 50 -3.43 -16.52 -5.29
CA ALA A 50 -3.49 -15.23 -5.97
C ALA A 50 -4.94 -14.79 -6.25
N LYS A 51 -5.76 -15.69 -6.80
CA LYS A 51 -7.19 -15.42 -7.07
C LYS A 51 -7.97 -15.16 -5.77
N HIS A 52 -7.72 -15.94 -4.72
CA HIS A 52 -8.32 -15.71 -3.41
C HIS A 52 -8.00 -14.30 -2.88
N LEU A 53 -6.74 -13.87 -2.98
CA LEU A 53 -6.31 -12.54 -2.54
C LEU A 53 -6.87 -11.40 -3.41
N ASP A 54 -7.06 -11.64 -4.70
CA ASP A 54 -7.70 -10.66 -5.59
C ASP A 54 -9.16 -10.41 -5.25
N ILE A 55 -9.88 -11.46 -4.84
CA ILE A 55 -11.30 -11.36 -4.44
C ILE A 55 -11.43 -10.79 -3.02
N ASN A 56 -10.71 -11.36 -2.05
CA ASN A 56 -10.94 -11.07 -0.63
C ASN A 56 -10.10 -9.90 -0.10
N ASN A 57 -9.07 -9.49 -0.82
CA ASN A 57 -8.18 -8.40 -0.42
C ASN A 57 -7.96 -7.46 -1.62
N TYR A 58 -9.01 -7.01 -2.30
CA TYR A 58 -8.90 -6.13 -3.47
C TYR A 58 -8.33 -4.73 -3.14
N ASN A 59 -8.00 -3.93 -4.16
CA ASN A 59 -7.58 -2.52 -4.00
C ASN A 59 -8.79 -1.66 -3.65
N LEU A 60 -8.81 -1.12 -2.43
CA LEU A 60 -9.82 -0.15 -2.02
C LEU A 60 -9.48 1.23 -2.59
N PRO A 61 -10.48 2.05 -2.93
CA PRO A 61 -10.28 3.38 -3.48
C PRO A 61 -9.63 4.32 -2.46
N PHE A 62 -9.04 5.43 -2.91
CA PHE A 62 -8.33 6.35 -2.03
C PHE A 62 -9.23 6.96 -0.95
N GLU A 63 -10.47 7.28 -1.35
CA GLU A 63 -11.53 7.86 -0.52
C GLU A 63 -11.94 6.93 0.63
N TYR A 64 -11.77 5.62 0.48
CA TYR A 64 -11.94 4.68 1.59
C TYR A 64 -10.97 4.99 2.72
N TYR A 65 -9.71 5.27 2.39
CA TYR A 65 -8.67 5.58 3.37
C TYR A 65 -8.83 6.98 3.96
N GLU A 66 -9.27 7.96 3.16
CA GLU A 66 -9.66 9.28 3.68
C GLU A 66 -10.75 9.12 4.75
N ASN A 67 -11.85 8.43 4.42
CA ASN A 67 -12.95 8.19 5.36
C ASN A 67 -12.52 7.40 6.60
N LYS A 68 -11.67 6.37 6.41
CA LYS A 68 -11.14 5.58 7.52
C LYS A 68 -10.34 6.44 8.50
N TYR A 69 -9.40 7.24 8.02
CA TYR A 69 -8.55 8.04 8.91
C TYR A 69 -9.27 9.27 9.46
N LEU A 70 -10.25 9.81 8.72
CA LEU A 70 -11.17 10.82 9.25
C LEU A 70 -11.98 10.27 10.43
N LYS A 71 -12.52 9.04 10.33
CA LYS A 71 -13.20 8.38 11.47
C LYS A 71 -12.28 8.11 12.66
N GLN A 72 -10.97 8.03 12.44
CA GLN A 72 -9.95 7.87 13.49
C GLN A 72 -9.46 9.21 14.08
N GLY A 73 -10.05 10.34 13.68
CA GLY A 73 -9.70 11.67 14.21
C GLY A 73 -8.61 12.41 13.45
N TYR A 74 -7.99 11.83 12.43
CA TYR A 74 -7.01 12.54 11.61
C TYR A 74 -7.68 13.57 10.71
N ARG A 75 -7.06 14.73 10.50
CA ARG A 75 -7.59 15.84 9.70
C ARG A 75 -6.48 16.52 8.88
N ASN A 76 -6.86 17.23 7.83
CA ASN A 76 -5.94 18.03 7.00
C ASN A 76 -4.67 17.23 6.63
N ASN A 77 -3.48 17.82 6.81
CA ASN A 77 -2.21 17.18 6.46
C ASN A 77 -1.97 15.87 7.22
N SER A 78 -2.27 15.80 8.53
CA SER A 78 -2.09 14.58 9.33
C SER A 78 -2.84 13.35 8.80
N LEU A 79 -3.99 13.58 8.13
CA LEU A 79 -4.74 12.50 7.49
C LEU A 79 -3.97 11.95 6.29
N TYR A 80 -3.41 12.83 5.46
CA TYR A 80 -2.67 12.45 4.27
C TYR A 80 -1.29 11.86 4.61
N GLU A 81 -0.62 12.38 5.63
CA GLU A 81 0.59 11.77 6.21
C GLU A 81 0.31 10.33 6.65
N LYS A 82 -0.85 10.07 7.25
CA LYS A 82 -1.23 8.72 7.66
C LYS A 82 -1.43 7.77 6.48
N ILE A 83 -2.02 8.25 5.39
CA ILE A 83 -2.17 7.47 4.15
C ILE A 83 -0.81 7.22 3.50
N LEU A 84 0.07 8.23 3.51
CA LEU A 84 1.44 8.13 2.98
C LEU A 84 2.26 7.09 3.75
N ASP A 85 2.30 7.17 5.09
CA ASP A 85 2.96 6.18 5.96
C ASP A 85 2.39 4.78 5.71
N ALA A 86 1.06 4.67 5.69
CA ALA A 86 0.41 3.41 5.43
C ALA A 86 0.86 2.83 4.09
N SER A 87 1.00 3.66 3.05
CA SER A 87 1.33 3.23 1.69
C SER A 87 2.77 2.78 1.50
N THR A 88 3.71 3.30 2.30
CA THR A 88 5.16 3.01 2.19
C THR A 88 5.65 1.91 3.12
N ARG A 89 4.85 1.49 4.11
CA ARG A 89 5.22 0.43 5.05
C ARG A 89 4.83 -0.98 4.60
N SER A 90 5.74 -1.94 4.80
CA SER A 90 5.44 -3.36 4.63
C SER A 90 4.58 -3.91 5.78
N ASN A 91 3.67 -4.84 5.49
CA ASN A 91 2.87 -5.50 6.53
C ASN A 91 3.71 -6.52 7.32
N LYS A 92 4.10 -6.15 8.56
CA LYS A 92 4.95 -6.96 9.45
C LYS A 92 4.34 -8.32 9.81
N THR A 93 3.04 -8.40 10.04
CA THR A 93 2.35 -9.66 10.38
C THR A 93 2.46 -10.66 9.23
N VAL A 94 2.19 -10.20 8.01
CA VAL A 94 2.27 -11.08 6.84
C VAL A 94 3.74 -11.43 6.51
N ASN A 95 4.69 -10.53 6.77
CA ASN A 95 6.11 -10.85 6.67
C ASN A 95 6.51 -12.01 7.60
N LYS A 96 6.03 -11.99 8.85
CA LYS A 96 6.25 -13.08 9.83
C LYS A 96 5.67 -14.42 9.35
N ILE A 97 4.46 -14.42 8.78
CA ILE A 97 3.83 -15.63 8.21
C ILE A 97 4.69 -16.25 7.09
N PHE A 98 5.35 -15.41 6.29
CA PHE A 98 6.21 -15.87 5.18
C PHE A 98 7.69 -16.01 5.56
N GLY A 99 8.05 -15.90 6.85
CA GLY A 99 9.45 -16.05 7.31
C GLY A 99 10.41 -14.98 6.81
N ILE A 100 9.90 -13.80 6.45
CA ILE A 100 10.70 -12.68 5.95
C ILE A 100 10.86 -11.69 7.11
N LEU A 101 12.07 -11.58 7.67
CA LEU A 101 12.41 -10.64 8.74
C LEU A 101 12.38 -9.18 8.24
#